data_AF-I7IHF9-F1
#
_entry.id   AF-I7IHF9-F1
#
_cell.length_a   1.000
_cell.length_b   1.000
_cell.length_c   1.000
_cell.angle_alpha   90.00
_cell.angle_beta   90.00
_cell.angle_gamma   90.00
#
_symmetry.space_group_name_H-M   'P 1'
#
loop_
_entity.id
_entity.type
_entity.pdbx_description
1 polymer ?
#
loop_
_entity_poly.entity_id
_entity_poly.type
_entity_poly.pdbx_seq_one_letter_code
_entity_poly.pdbx_strand_id
1 'polypeptide(L)'
;MDNESQHFVNVCYAFLSYHSDANENVENMYRCFKHLSDDDLQLLIESPTDRISKILSCIQMNYDFILLLLQAQTHMDLNVDPGCDIMCKLRCLYRTSGFCQIPDNIPDSIIAPSSEYRERHINSVRSTLRQFMRDWSALGKQERDCCYRPLLHSLVEHVKIDPNREIPRVLCPGSGLGRLPYEVVQLGYSCQGNEFSYFMLMGSNFILNHSIEPESQTIFPFCLNTSNRKKHDDHLQPVLIPDVSPVVSNTILDKSNGPKLSMTVGEFVEVYSESNELWDGVLTCFFLDTAKNIIEYIRTIAKLVKIGGLWANIGPLLYHYVDTPGTISIELSWEEVRKIIEKWFTIVKFEWRETYYTTNYNSIMQVKYKSIFFEGIRNANVVQGVSNPVWDVVIPE
;
A
#
# COMPACT_ATOMS: atom_id res chain seq x y z
N MET A 1 -0.64 4.63 -26.78
CA MET A 1 -0.48 4.78 -25.33
C MET A 1 0.61 3.82 -24.92
N ASP A 2 1.60 4.25 -24.14
CA ASP A 2 2.62 3.34 -23.61
C ASP A 2 2.03 2.43 -22.51
N ASN A 3 2.81 1.44 -22.07
CA ASN A 3 2.38 0.43 -21.11
C ASN A 3 2.05 1.04 -19.73
N GLU A 4 2.81 2.03 -19.29
CA GLU A 4 2.61 2.68 -17.99
C GLU A 4 1.29 3.48 -17.98
N SER A 5 1.07 4.27 -19.04
CA SER A 5 -0.16 5.02 -19.25
C SER A 5 -1.37 4.10 -19.32
N GLN A 6 -1.28 2.98 -20.04
CA GLN A 6 -2.36 1.99 -20.10
C GLN A 6 -2.61 1.33 -18.74
N HIS A 7 -1.56 1.07 -17.96
CA HIS A 7 -1.70 0.56 -16.60
C HIS A 7 -2.42 1.58 -15.70
N PHE A 8 -2.04 2.86 -15.76
CA PHE A 8 -2.72 3.92 -15.02
C PHE A 8 -4.22 4.02 -15.38
N VAL A 9 -4.57 3.93 -16.68
CA VAL A 9 -5.98 3.85 -17.14
C VAL A 9 -6.71 2.69 -16.49
N ASN A 10 -6.10 1.50 -16.46
CA ASN A 10 -6.70 0.31 -15.84
C ASN A 10 -6.93 0.49 -14.33
N VAL A 11 -6.01 1.16 -13.62
CA VAL A 11 -6.14 1.47 -12.19
C VAL A 11 -7.27 2.45 -11.92
N CYS A 12 -7.33 3.56 -12.65
CA CYS A 12 -8.43 4.52 -12.55
C CYS A 12 -9.78 3.86 -12.81
N TYR A 13 -9.87 3.05 -13.88
CA TYR A 13 -11.09 2.34 -14.21
C TYR A 13 -11.50 1.34 -13.12
N ALA A 14 -10.54 0.65 -12.49
CA ALA A 14 -10.81 -0.26 -11.38
C ALA A 14 -11.45 0.44 -10.17
N PHE A 15 -10.92 1.61 -9.78
CA PHE A 15 -11.54 2.41 -8.71
C PHE A 15 -12.95 2.86 -9.10
N LEU A 16 -13.14 3.38 -10.32
CA LEU A 16 -14.44 3.84 -10.79
C LEU A 16 -15.48 2.72 -10.89
N SER A 17 -15.04 1.49 -11.15
CA SER A 17 -15.90 0.29 -11.29
C SER A 17 -16.23 -0.39 -9.96
N TYR A 18 -15.64 0.05 -8.85
CA TYR A 18 -15.86 -0.56 -7.52
C TYR A 18 -17.34 -0.75 -7.19
N HIS A 19 -18.17 0.26 -7.44
CA HIS A 19 -19.59 0.21 -7.11
C HIS A 19 -20.35 -0.84 -7.94
N SER A 20 -20.14 -0.89 -9.27
CA SER A 20 -20.79 -1.90 -10.12
C SER A 20 -20.35 -3.31 -9.74
N ASP A 21 -19.05 -3.50 -9.51
CA ASP A 21 -18.46 -4.81 -9.23
C ASP A 21 -18.89 -5.33 -7.85
N ALA A 22 -18.98 -4.43 -6.85
CA ALA A 22 -19.50 -4.75 -5.53
C ALA A 22 -21.00 -5.09 -5.57
N ASN A 23 -21.79 -4.36 -6.37
CA ASN A 23 -23.22 -4.64 -6.53
C ASN A 23 -23.49 -6.00 -7.17
N GLU A 24 -22.68 -6.44 -8.13
CA GLU A 24 -22.82 -7.78 -8.71
C GLU A 24 -22.65 -8.89 -7.66
N ASN A 25 -21.69 -8.72 -6.74
CA ASN A 25 -21.49 -9.68 -5.63
C ASN A 25 -22.71 -9.73 -4.70
N VAL A 26 -23.31 -8.57 -4.41
CA VAL A 26 -24.50 -8.46 -3.57
C VAL A 26 -25.73 -9.01 -4.28
N GLU A 27 -25.89 -8.77 -5.58
CA GLU A 27 -26.99 -9.32 -6.36
C GLU A 27 -26.91 -10.85 -6.41
N ASN A 28 -25.72 -11.41 -6.63
CA ASN A 28 -25.51 -12.85 -6.57
C ASN A 28 -25.89 -13.42 -5.20
N MET A 29 -25.47 -12.77 -4.12
CA MET A 29 -25.86 -13.15 -2.75
C MET A 29 -27.38 -13.14 -2.57
N TYR A 30 -28.06 -12.10 -3.05
CA TYR A 30 -29.52 -12.00 -2.97
C TYR A 30 -30.23 -13.09 -3.79
N ARG A 31 -29.72 -13.42 -4.98
CA ARG A 31 -30.22 -14.54 -5.79
C ARG A 31 -30.09 -15.87 -5.04
N CYS A 32 -28.98 -16.11 -4.34
CA CYS A 32 -28.83 -17.30 -3.50
C CYS A 32 -29.90 -17.37 -2.40
N PHE A 33 -30.21 -16.25 -1.73
CA PHE A 33 -31.27 -16.23 -0.71
C PHE A 33 -32.67 -16.54 -1.28
N LYS A 34 -32.95 -16.21 -2.55
CA LYS A 34 -34.24 -16.54 -3.20
C LYS A 34 -34.47 -18.04 -3.42
N HIS A 35 -33.45 -18.87 -3.24
CA HIS A 35 -33.58 -20.32 -3.31
C HIS A 35 -34.01 -20.96 -1.98
N LEU A 36 -34.07 -20.19 -0.89
CA LEU A 36 -34.57 -20.67 0.40
C LEU A 36 -36.08 -20.87 0.36
N SER A 37 -36.57 -21.87 1.11
CA SER A 37 -37.99 -22.05 1.35
C SER A 37 -38.54 -20.99 2.32
N ASP A 38 -39.86 -20.80 2.36
CA ASP A 38 -40.49 -19.90 3.34
C ASP A 38 -40.19 -20.32 4.79
N ASP A 39 -40.09 -21.63 5.05
CA ASP A 39 -39.73 -22.17 6.36
C ASP A 39 -38.27 -21.81 6.73
N ASP A 40 -37.33 -21.95 5.78
CA ASP A 40 -35.93 -21.56 6.01
C ASP A 40 -35.77 -20.05 6.20
N LEU A 41 -36.56 -19.23 5.47
CA LEU A 41 -36.55 -17.78 5.61
C LEU A 41 -36.97 -17.34 7.03
N GLN A 42 -37.92 -18.06 7.65
CA GLN A 42 -38.34 -17.80 9.03
C GLN A 42 -37.28 -18.16 10.08
N LEU A 43 -36.30 -19.00 9.74
CA LEU A 43 -35.18 -19.35 10.62
C LEU A 43 -34.10 -18.25 10.67
N LEU A 44 -34.10 -17.32 9.72
CA LEU A 44 -33.10 -16.27 9.65
C LEU A 44 -33.33 -15.22 10.76
N ILE A 45 -32.25 -14.83 11.43
CA ILE A 45 -32.25 -13.74 12.42
C ILE A 45 -32.56 -12.38 11.76
N GLU A 46 -32.17 -12.23 10.50
CA GLU A 46 -32.28 -10.99 9.73
C GLU A 46 -32.78 -11.34 8.33
N SER A 47 -33.72 -10.55 7.80
CA SER A 47 -34.25 -10.78 6.47
C SER A 47 -33.16 -10.61 5.40
N PRO A 48 -33.21 -11.36 4.28
CA PRO A 48 -32.28 -11.14 3.18
C PRO A 48 -32.29 -9.69 2.68
N THR A 49 -33.45 -9.03 2.65
CA THR A 49 -33.57 -7.63 2.22
C THR A 49 -32.82 -6.68 3.15
N ASP A 50 -33.01 -6.77 4.46
CA ASP A 50 -32.33 -5.90 5.43
C ASP A 50 -30.81 -6.09 5.36
N ARG A 51 -30.36 -7.35 5.28
CA ARG A 51 -28.95 -7.70 5.12
C ARG A 51 -28.35 -7.02 3.88
N ILE A 52 -29.03 -7.15 2.74
CA ILE A 52 -28.56 -6.62 1.46
C ILE A 52 -28.55 -5.09 1.50
N SER A 53 -29.59 -4.44 2.03
CA SER A 53 -29.67 -2.99 2.16
C SER A 53 -28.52 -2.40 2.98
N LYS A 54 -28.12 -3.05 4.09
CA LYS A 54 -26.97 -2.61 4.89
C LYS A 54 -25.66 -2.69 4.11
N ILE A 55 -25.44 -3.80 3.37
CA ILE A 55 -24.23 -3.98 2.56
C ILE A 55 -24.18 -2.93 1.45
N LEU A 56 -25.29 -2.70 0.74
CA LEU A 56 -25.39 -1.68 -0.32
C LEU A 56 -25.06 -0.28 0.21
N SER A 57 -25.55 0.07 1.41
CA SER A 57 -25.22 1.35 2.04
C SER A 57 -23.73 1.49 2.32
N CYS A 58 -23.06 0.43 2.78
CA CYS A 58 -21.61 0.44 3.02
C CYS A 58 -20.81 0.54 1.70
N ILE A 59 -21.28 -0.12 0.64
CA ILE A 59 -20.69 -0.02 -0.71
C ILE A 59 -20.79 1.42 -1.21
N GLN A 60 -21.95 2.07 -1.04
CA GLN A 60 -22.13 3.46 -1.45
C GLN A 60 -21.15 4.38 -0.71
N MET A 61 -21.04 4.26 0.61
CA MET A 61 -20.09 5.09 1.39
C MET A 61 -18.63 4.87 0.97
N ASN A 62 -18.24 3.63 0.68
CA ASN A 62 -16.91 3.34 0.11
C ASN A 62 -16.73 3.97 -1.27
N TYR A 63 -17.75 3.95 -2.12
CA TYR A 63 -17.67 4.55 -3.45
C TYR A 63 -17.57 6.07 -3.38
N ASP A 64 -18.34 6.72 -2.49
CA ASP A 64 -18.23 8.17 -2.25
C ASP A 64 -16.82 8.54 -1.81
N PHE A 65 -16.22 7.77 -0.89
CA PHE A 65 -14.82 7.92 -0.51
C PHE A 65 -13.85 7.71 -1.68
N ILE A 66 -14.06 6.70 -2.51
CA ILE A 66 -13.22 6.44 -3.70
C ILE A 66 -13.29 7.62 -4.67
N LEU A 67 -14.47 8.23 -4.88
CA LEU A 67 -14.61 9.41 -5.72
C LEU A 67 -13.84 10.61 -5.15
N LEU A 68 -13.89 10.82 -3.83
CA LEU A 68 -13.08 11.85 -3.16
C LEU A 68 -11.57 11.58 -3.32
N LEU A 69 -11.15 10.33 -3.16
CA LEU A 69 -9.77 9.91 -3.38
C LEU A 69 -9.33 10.20 -4.82
N LEU A 70 -10.14 9.85 -5.82
CA LEU A 70 -9.84 10.10 -7.22
C LEU A 70 -9.83 11.60 -7.56
N GLN A 71 -10.74 12.37 -6.97
CA GLN A 71 -10.81 13.82 -7.16
C GLN A 71 -9.55 14.53 -6.66
N ALA A 72 -8.91 14.03 -5.60
CA ALA A 72 -7.62 14.56 -5.15
C ALA A 72 -6.48 14.37 -6.15
N GLN A 73 -6.65 13.53 -7.17
CA GLN A 73 -5.64 13.29 -8.21
C GLN A 73 -5.78 14.25 -9.39
N THR A 74 -6.85 15.03 -9.45
CA THR A 74 -7.20 15.93 -10.56
C THR A 74 -7.47 17.34 -10.05
N HIS A 75 -7.32 18.33 -10.94
CA HIS A 75 -7.73 19.71 -10.68
C HIS A 75 -9.21 19.97 -11.02
N MET A 76 -9.96 18.95 -11.47
CA MET A 76 -11.38 19.06 -11.82
C MET A 76 -12.26 18.24 -10.88
N ASP A 77 -13.46 18.74 -10.64
CA ASP A 77 -14.47 18.01 -9.86
C ASP A 77 -15.13 16.94 -10.74
N LEU A 78 -15.04 15.68 -10.30
CA LEU A 78 -15.53 14.50 -11.00
C LEU A 78 -17.06 14.31 -10.88
N ASN A 79 -17.72 15.14 -10.07
CA ASN A 79 -19.17 15.10 -9.82
C ASN A 79 -19.94 16.26 -10.46
N VAL A 80 -19.27 17.10 -11.28
CA VAL A 80 -19.88 18.30 -11.87
C VAL A 80 -20.97 18.00 -12.89
N ASP A 81 -20.90 16.84 -13.57
CA ASP A 81 -21.89 16.44 -14.57
C ASP A 81 -22.59 15.13 -14.18
N PRO A 82 -23.86 15.19 -13.72
CA PRO A 82 -24.68 14.03 -13.39
C PRO A 82 -24.93 13.06 -14.56
N GLY A 83 -24.69 13.48 -15.81
CA GLY A 83 -24.79 12.66 -17.02
C GLY A 83 -23.47 12.00 -17.45
N CYS A 84 -22.35 12.32 -16.77
CA CYS A 84 -21.03 11.78 -17.11
C CYS A 84 -20.89 10.33 -16.67
N ASP A 85 -20.78 9.44 -17.66
CA ASP A 85 -20.57 8.02 -17.43
C ASP A 85 -19.15 7.70 -16.91
N ILE A 86 -18.91 6.42 -16.59
CA ILE A 86 -17.62 5.96 -16.09
C ILE A 86 -16.45 6.27 -17.04
N MET A 87 -16.68 6.22 -18.35
CA MET A 87 -15.65 6.47 -19.36
C MET A 87 -15.32 7.96 -19.45
N CYS A 88 -16.31 8.83 -19.32
CA CYS A 88 -16.16 10.26 -19.20
C CYS A 88 -15.32 10.62 -17.96
N LYS A 89 -15.61 10.04 -16.78
CA LYS A 89 -14.80 10.23 -15.55
C LYS A 89 -13.37 9.72 -15.73
N LEU A 90 -13.20 8.55 -16.33
CA LEU A 90 -11.88 7.96 -16.61
C LEU A 90 -11.02 8.87 -17.49
N ARG A 91 -11.60 9.39 -18.58
CA ARG A 91 -10.91 10.29 -19.52
C ARG A 91 -10.55 11.61 -18.86
N CYS A 92 -11.46 12.16 -18.05
CA CYS A 92 -11.19 13.35 -17.24
C CYS A 92 -9.99 13.12 -16.31
N LEU A 93 -10.03 12.07 -15.50
CA LEU A 93 -8.94 11.68 -14.61
C LEU A 93 -7.62 11.51 -15.35
N TYR A 94 -7.63 10.75 -16.44
CA TYR A 94 -6.43 10.50 -17.24
C TYR A 94 -5.81 11.80 -17.76
N ARG A 95 -6.62 12.73 -18.30
CA ARG A 95 -6.13 13.98 -18.91
C ARG A 95 -5.67 15.04 -17.90
N THR A 96 -6.13 14.97 -16.66
CA THR A 96 -5.92 16.02 -15.66
C THR A 96 -5.11 15.56 -14.46
N SER A 97 -4.73 14.28 -14.43
CA SER A 97 -3.91 13.69 -13.38
C SER A 97 -2.48 14.23 -13.40
N GLY A 98 -1.93 14.47 -12.21
CA GLY A 98 -0.50 14.77 -12.04
C GLY A 98 0.44 13.57 -12.19
N PHE A 99 -0.09 12.34 -12.22
CA PHE A 99 0.72 11.11 -12.31
C PHE A 99 1.22 10.81 -13.73
N CYS A 100 0.49 11.23 -14.76
CA CYS A 100 0.86 10.98 -16.14
C CYS A 100 0.86 12.32 -16.88
N GLN A 101 2.01 12.74 -17.42
CA GLN A 101 2.08 13.90 -18.31
C GLN A 101 1.76 13.44 -19.73
N ILE A 102 0.64 13.92 -20.28
CA ILE A 102 0.06 13.31 -21.48
C ILE A 102 0.02 14.30 -22.63
N PRO A 103 0.47 13.91 -23.83
CA PRO A 103 0.29 14.71 -25.03
C PRO A 103 -1.20 14.95 -25.33
N ASP A 104 -1.59 16.20 -25.57
CA ASP A 104 -2.98 16.60 -25.88
C ASP A 104 -3.57 15.89 -27.12
N ASN A 105 -2.70 15.36 -27.99
CA ASN A 105 -3.06 14.76 -29.27
C ASN A 105 -3.59 13.32 -29.19
N ILE A 106 -3.63 12.71 -28.01
CA ILE A 106 -4.20 11.36 -27.82
C ILE A 106 -5.74 11.43 -27.94
N PRO A 107 -6.39 10.68 -28.85
CA PRO A 107 -7.86 10.65 -28.94
C PRO A 107 -8.51 9.94 -27.74
N ASP A 108 -9.72 10.39 -27.34
CA ASP A 108 -10.49 9.76 -26.26
C ASP A 108 -10.83 8.28 -26.49
N SER A 109 -10.89 7.84 -27.75
CA SER A 109 -11.17 6.46 -28.12
C SER A 109 -10.09 5.47 -27.68
N ILE A 110 -8.85 5.93 -27.46
CA ILE A 110 -7.76 5.07 -26.98
C ILE A 110 -7.60 5.08 -25.46
N ILE A 111 -8.28 6.00 -24.76
CA ILE A 111 -8.32 6.04 -23.30
C ILE A 111 -9.45 5.12 -22.85
N ALA A 112 -9.14 3.83 -22.83
CA ALA A 112 -10.07 2.79 -22.41
C ALA A 112 -9.33 1.69 -21.64
N PRO A 113 -10.00 1.01 -20.69
CA PRO A 113 -9.41 -0.13 -20.02
C PRO A 113 -9.05 -1.20 -21.06
N SER A 114 -7.92 -1.88 -20.86
CA SER A 114 -7.53 -2.98 -21.74
C SER A 114 -8.48 -4.16 -21.56
N SER A 115 -8.55 -5.04 -22.56
CA SER A 115 -9.29 -6.31 -22.46
C SER A 115 -8.76 -7.21 -21.35
N GLU A 116 -7.52 -6.97 -20.89
CA GLU A 116 -6.92 -7.60 -19.72
C GLU A 116 -7.30 -6.94 -18.39
N TYR A 117 -8.35 -6.12 -18.35
CA TYR A 117 -8.97 -5.71 -17.10
C TYR A 117 -9.40 -6.95 -16.31
N ARG A 118 -8.56 -7.34 -15.34
CA ARG A 118 -8.67 -8.59 -14.57
C ARG A 118 -9.30 -8.32 -13.21
N GLU A 119 -9.98 -9.34 -12.69
CA GLU A 119 -10.45 -9.46 -11.29
C GLU A 119 -9.38 -9.03 -10.26
N ARG A 120 -8.09 -9.21 -10.58
CA ARG A 120 -6.96 -8.76 -9.78
C ARG A 120 -7.01 -7.26 -9.44
N HIS A 121 -7.37 -6.38 -10.38
CA HIS A 121 -7.43 -4.94 -10.13
C HIS A 121 -8.56 -4.56 -9.17
N ILE A 122 -9.69 -5.25 -9.24
CA ILE A 122 -10.82 -5.06 -8.30
C ILE A 122 -10.40 -5.44 -6.88
N ASN A 123 -9.67 -6.56 -6.75
CA ASN A 123 -9.12 -6.98 -5.47
C ASN A 123 -8.06 -5.99 -4.94
N SER A 124 -7.33 -5.30 -5.81
CA SER A 124 -6.42 -4.20 -5.41
C SER A 124 -7.16 -3.00 -4.82
N VAL A 125 -8.33 -2.62 -5.37
CA VAL A 125 -9.16 -1.54 -4.78
C VAL A 125 -9.60 -1.91 -3.36
N ARG A 126 -10.09 -3.14 -3.18
CA ARG A 126 -10.51 -3.66 -1.85
C ARG A 126 -9.33 -3.71 -0.88
N SER A 127 -8.16 -4.14 -1.34
CA SER A 127 -6.92 -4.15 -0.55
C SER A 127 -6.50 -2.73 -0.16
N THR A 128 -6.67 -1.75 -1.04
CA THR A 128 -6.38 -0.33 -0.76
C THR A 128 -7.26 0.21 0.38
N LEU A 129 -8.57 -0.08 0.36
CA LEU A 129 -9.47 0.28 1.48
C LEU A 129 -9.01 -0.32 2.81
N ARG A 130 -8.54 -1.58 2.80
CA ARG A 130 -8.00 -2.21 4.01
C ARG A 130 -6.65 -1.62 4.43
N GLN A 131 -5.85 -1.14 3.48
CA GLN A 131 -4.61 -0.44 3.77
C GLN A 131 -4.88 0.90 4.47
N PHE A 132 -5.94 1.63 4.10
CA PHE A 132 -6.35 2.83 4.83
C PHE A 132 -6.67 2.54 6.30
N MET A 133 -7.37 1.43 6.57
CA MET A 133 -7.60 0.97 7.95
C MET A 133 -6.27 0.71 8.67
N ARG A 134 -5.35 -0.03 8.06
CA ARG A 134 -4.06 -0.36 8.68
C ARG A 134 -3.21 0.89 8.96
N ASP A 135 -3.07 1.77 7.98
CA ASP A 135 -2.11 2.87 8.02
C ASP A 135 -2.67 4.12 8.70
N TRP A 136 -3.98 4.37 8.61
CA TRP A 136 -4.57 5.67 8.94
C TRP A 136 -5.84 5.59 9.78
N SER A 137 -6.12 4.46 10.45
CA SER A 137 -7.20 4.39 11.43
C SER A 137 -6.70 4.05 12.83
N ALA A 138 -7.51 4.36 13.84
CA ALA A 138 -7.25 3.91 15.20
C ALA A 138 -7.28 2.37 15.33
N LEU A 139 -8.10 1.68 14.51
CA LEU A 139 -8.17 0.21 14.50
C LEU A 139 -6.87 -0.44 14.01
N GLY A 140 -6.19 0.21 13.06
CA GLY A 140 -4.88 -0.25 12.56
C GLY A 140 -3.73 -0.05 13.55
N LYS A 141 -3.95 0.68 14.66
CA LYS A 141 -2.88 1.04 15.61
C LYS A 141 -2.15 -0.19 16.14
N GLN A 142 -2.85 -1.25 16.48
CA GLN A 142 -2.22 -2.46 17.01
C GLN A 142 -1.25 -3.07 15.97
N GLU A 143 -1.65 -3.15 14.69
CA GLU A 143 -0.77 -3.64 13.63
C GLU A 143 0.46 -2.74 13.45
N ARG A 144 0.26 -1.41 13.42
CA ARG A 144 1.35 -0.43 13.33
C ARG A 144 2.30 -0.53 14.52
N ASP A 145 1.77 -0.73 15.72
CA ASP A 145 2.56 -0.87 16.94
C ASP A 145 3.41 -2.15 16.92
N CYS A 146 2.93 -3.23 16.31
CA CYS A 146 3.71 -4.47 16.12
C CYS A 146 4.75 -4.36 14.99
N CYS A 147 4.47 -3.56 13.95
CA CYS A 147 5.31 -3.45 12.76
C CYS A 147 6.23 -2.22 12.76
N TYR A 148 5.68 -1.01 12.87
CA TYR A 148 6.41 0.25 12.70
C TYR A 148 7.19 0.63 13.96
N ARG A 149 6.62 0.49 15.15
CA ARG A 149 7.30 0.89 16.40
C ARG A 149 8.68 0.24 16.56
N PRO A 150 8.90 -1.06 16.28
CA PRO A 150 10.22 -1.67 16.34
C PRO A 150 11.22 -0.99 15.39
N LEU A 151 10.82 -0.73 14.14
CA LEU A 151 11.67 -0.05 13.15
C LEU A 151 12.04 1.36 13.61
N LEU A 152 11.06 2.12 14.11
CA LEU A 152 11.25 3.48 14.61
C LEU A 152 12.15 3.52 15.85
N HIS A 153 12.03 2.54 16.75
CA HIS A 153 12.93 2.41 17.90
C HIS A 153 14.37 2.14 17.44
N SER A 154 14.58 1.21 16.51
CA SER A 154 15.90 0.93 15.94
C SER A 154 16.50 2.16 15.28
N LEU A 155 15.68 2.96 14.57
CA LEU A 155 16.11 4.21 13.95
C LEU A 155 16.65 5.20 15.00
N VAL A 156 15.89 5.45 16.07
CA VAL A 156 16.31 6.34 17.16
C VAL A 156 17.53 5.80 17.90
N GLU A 157 17.65 4.48 18.03
CA GLU A 157 18.78 3.83 18.68
C GLU A 157 20.08 3.99 17.89
N HIS A 158 20.06 3.73 16.59
CA HIS A 158 21.28 3.62 15.77
C HIS A 158 21.58 4.85 14.93
N VAL A 159 20.60 5.69 14.60
CA VAL A 159 20.77 6.90 13.79
C VAL A 159 20.50 8.14 14.65
N LYS A 160 21.54 8.65 15.32
CA LYS A 160 21.39 9.82 16.21
C LYS A 160 21.26 11.11 15.42
N ILE A 161 20.31 11.95 15.83
CA ILE A 161 20.19 13.33 15.34
C ILE A 161 21.14 14.22 16.14
N ASP A 162 22.11 14.81 15.46
CA ASP A 162 23.00 15.84 16.01
C ASP A 162 22.53 17.22 15.49
N PRO A 163 22.12 18.15 16.38
CA PRO A 163 21.68 19.49 15.97
C PRO A 163 22.72 20.29 15.18
N ASN A 164 24.00 19.90 15.22
CA ASN A 164 25.10 20.57 14.50
C ASN A 164 25.40 19.94 13.14
N ARG A 165 24.67 18.89 12.74
CA ARG A 165 24.84 18.19 11.47
C ARG A 165 23.59 18.29 10.61
N GLU A 166 23.70 17.84 9.37
CA GLU A 166 22.54 17.66 8.51
C GLU A 166 21.57 16.65 9.11
N ILE A 167 20.27 16.90 8.91
CA ILE A 167 19.21 16.00 9.36
C ILE A 167 19.41 14.64 8.66
N PRO A 168 19.48 13.53 9.41
CA PRO A 168 19.70 12.22 8.80
C PRO A 168 18.57 11.87 7.84
N ARG A 169 18.94 11.22 6.73
CA ARG A 169 18.04 10.84 5.65
C ARG A 169 17.68 9.36 5.76
N VAL A 170 16.38 9.09 5.75
CA VAL A 170 15.81 7.73 5.87
C VAL A 170 15.02 7.40 4.61
N LEU A 171 15.18 6.19 4.10
CA LEU A 171 14.42 5.66 2.98
C LEU A 171 13.48 4.54 3.47
N CYS A 172 12.24 4.56 3.01
CA CYS A 172 11.24 3.53 3.26
C CYS A 172 10.75 2.93 1.93
N PRO A 173 11.38 1.86 1.41
CA PRO A 173 10.88 1.16 0.23
C PRO A 173 9.55 0.45 0.50
N GLY A 174 8.65 0.42 -0.49
CA GLY A 174 7.32 -0.19 -0.35
C GLY A 174 6.46 0.52 0.69
N SER A 175 6.34 1.84 0.56
CA SER A 175 5.75 2.69 1.59
C SER A 175 4.22 2.61 1.69
N GLY A 176 3.52 1.97 0.76
CA GLY A 176 2.06 1.87 0.78
C GLY A 176 1.41 3.24 0.86
N LEU A 177 0.59 3.48 1.89
CA LEU A 177 -0.09 4.77 2.08
C LEU A 177 0.76 5.82 2.82
N GLY A 178 2.03 5.55 3.08
CA GLY A 178 3.00 6.53 3.56
C GLY A 178 2.99 6.79 5.07
N ARG A 179 2.31 5.96 5.88
CA ARG A 179 2.27 6.13 7.33
C ARG A 179 3.65 5.97 7.99
N LEU A 180 4.44 4.97 7.61
CA LEU A 180 5.78 4.78 8.17
C LEU A 180 6.72 5.97 7.85
N PRO A 181 6.84 6.44 6.59
CA PRO A 181 7.55 7.68 6.28
C PRO A 181 7.09 8.90 7.10
N TYR A 182 5.77 9.05 7.28
CA TYR A 182 5.20 10.11 8.11
C TYR A 182 5.69 10.03 9.56
N GLU A 183 5.61 8.85 10.20
CA GLU A 183 6.07 8.65 11.58
C GLU A 183 7.59 8.88 11.73
N VAL A 184 8.39 8.53 10.73
CA VAL A 184 9.84 8.83 10.70
C VAL A 184 10.09 10.34 10.73
N VAL A 185 9.31 11.11 9.97
CA VAL A 185 9.40 12.58 9.95
C VAL A 185 8.95 13.19 11.28
N GLN A 186 7.93 12.61 11.94
CA GLN A 186 7.52 13.03 13.28
C GLN A 186 8.62 12.83 14.35
N LEU A 187 9.58 11.92 14.11
CA LEU A 187 10.75 11.73 14.98
C LEU A 187 11.90 12.69 14.67
N GLY A 188 11.76 13.58 13.69
CA GLY A 188 12.75 14.60 13.35
C GLY A 188 13.72 14.22 12.22
N TYR A 189 13.49 13.10 11.52
CA TYR A 189 14.30 12.66 10.38
C TYR A 189 13.73 13.14 9.06
N SER A 190 14.58 13.36 8.05
CA SER A 190 14.09 13.53 6.69
C SER A 190 13.81 12.17 6.09
N CYS A 191 12.60 11.93 5.59
CA CYS A 191 12.20 10.64 5.05
C CYS A 191 11.75 10.74 3.60
N GLN A 192 12.17 9.76 2.81
CA GLN A 192 11.57 9.47 1.51
C GLN A 192 10.89 8.12 1.57
N GLY A 193 9.60 8.07 1.23
CA GLY A 193 8.95 6.82 0.88
C GLY A 193 9.12 6.53 -0.60
N ASN A 194 9.17 5.25 -0.98
CA ASN A 194 9.12 4.81 -2.36
C ASN A 194 7.96 3.83 -2.54
N GLU A 195 7.20 4.00 -3.61
CA GLU A 195 6.07 3.14 -3.95
C GLU A 195 5.90 3.06 -5.47
N PHE A 196 5.50 1.88 -5.95
CA PHE A 196 5.32 1.58 -7.36
C PHE A 196 3.84 1.48 -7.75
N SER A 197 2.98 1.01 -6.83
CA SER A 197 1.57 0.76 -7.12
C SER A 197 0.77 2.06 -7.23
N TYR A 198 0.19 2.34 -8.39
CA TYR A 198 -0.73 3.48 -8.56
C TYR A 198 -1.92 3.46 -7.58
N PHE A 199 -2.37 2.29 -7.14
CA PHE A 199 -3.41 2.17 -6.11
C PHE A 199 -2.97 2.80 -4.78
N MET A 200 -1.74 2.49 -4.34
CA MET A 200 -1.17 3.02 -3.11
C MET A 200 -0.74 4.48 -3.27
N LEU A 201 -0.21 4.85 -4.43
CA LEU A 201 0.21 6.22 -4.72
C LEU A 201 -0.95 7.20 -4.69
N MET A 202 -2.08 6.88 -5.34
CA MET A 202 -3.28 7.73 -5.28
C MET A 202 -3.80 7.85 -3.84
N GLY A 203 -3.84 6.74 -3.10
CA GLY A 203 -4.26 6.74 -1.70
C GLY A 203 -3.33 7.55 -0.78
N SER A 204 -2.01 7.41 -0.97
CA SER A 204 -1.00 8.17 -0.22
C SER A 204 -1.07 9.66 -0.54
N ASN A 205 -1.25 10.05 -1.81
CA ASN A 205 -1.42 11.46 -2.18
C ASN A 205 -2.66 12.06 -1.51
N PHE A 206 -3.80 11.37 -1.58
CA PHE A 206 -5.03 11.81 -0.91
C PHE A 206 -4.81 12.04 0.58
N ILE A 207 -4.29 11.05 1.30
CA ILE A 207 -4.23 11.12 2.77
C ILE A 207 -3.16 12.07 3.28
N LEU A 208 -2.02 12.17 2.59
CA LEU A 208 -0.90 13.02 3.01
C LEU A 208 -1.11 14.49 2.66
N ASN A 209 -1.82 14.80 1.57
CA ASN A 209 -1.90 16.15 1.03
C ASN A 209 -3.31 16.77 1.06
N HIS A 210 -4.38 15.96 1.11
CA HIS A 210 -5.75 16.45 1.01
C HIS A 210 -6.63 16.13 2.23
N SER A 211 -6.16 15.27 3.14
CA SER A 211 -6.90 14.93 4.35
C SER A 211 -6.53 15.82 5.53
N ILE A 212 -7.40 16.80 5.81
CA ILE A 212 -7.10 17.90 6.73
C ILE A 212 -7.59 17.61 8.15
N GLU A 213 -8.73 16.96 8.30
CA GLU A 213 -9.36 16.73 9.61
C GLU A 213 -9.31 15.25 10.01
N PRO A 214 -8.87 14.93 11.24
CA PRO A 214 -8.96 13.58 11.77
C PRO A 214 -10.39 13.04 11.75
N GLU A 215 -10.54 11.75 11.52
CA GLU A 215 -11.81 11.01 11.55
C GLU A 215 -12.89 11.59 10.62
N SER A 216 -12.50 12.35 9.59
CA SER A 216 -13.42 13.03 8.69
C SER A 216 -14.03 12.13 7.62
N GLN A 217 -13.44 10.96 7.36
CA GLN A 217 -13.92 10.01 6.37
C GLN A 217 -14.27 8.68 7.04
N THR A 218 -15.37 8.07 6.62
CA THR A 218 -15.80 6.74 7.07
C THR A 218 -15.74 5.76 5.91
N ILE A 219 -15.04 4.64 6.11
CA ILE A 219 -14.95 3.54 5.13
C ILE A 219 -15.35 2.20 5.76
N PHE A 220 -15.72 1.23 4.92
CA PHE A 220 -16.15 -0.12 5.28
C PHE A 220 -15.32 -1.16 4.52
N PRO A 221 -14.05 -1.36 4.89
CA PRO A 221 -13.08 -2.15 4.11
C PRO A 221 -13.38 -3.66 4.06
N PHE A 222 -14.33 -4.13 4.89
CA PHE A 222 -14.73 -5.53 4.99
C PHE A 222 -16.19 -5.78 4.61
N CYS A 223 -16.93 -4.80 4.07
CA CYS A 223 -18.38 -4.94 3.84
C CYS A 223 -18.77 -6.11 2.93
N LEU A 224 -17.88 -6.55 2.03
CA LEU A 224 -18.12 -7.71 1.16
C LEU A 224 -17.62 -9.06 1.74
N ASN A 225 -16.94 -9.05 2.89
CA ASN A 225 -16.43 -10.26 3.54
C ASN A 225 -17.52 -10.92 4.40
N THR A 226 -18.38 -11.73 3.78
CA THR A 226 -19.49 -12.39 4.48
C THR A 226 -19.15 -13.73 5.14
N SER A 227 -17.95 -14.27 4.89
CA SER A 227 -17.43 -15.47 5.55
C SER A 227 -16.75 -15.14 6.89
N ASN A 228 -16.68 -16.12 7.79
CA ASN A 228 -15.92 -16.04 9.05
C ASN A 228 -16.34 -14.88 9.98
N ARG A 229 -17.64 -14.60 10.11
CA ARG A 229 -18.17 -13.54 10.98
C ARG A 229 -18.67 -14.13 12.30
N LYS A 230 -18.39 -13.47 13.44
CA LYS A 230 -18.92 -13.90 14.75
C LYS A 230 -20.35 -13.41 14.94
N LYS A 231 -20.65 -12.20 14.48
CA LYS A 231 -21.97 -11.56 14.46
C LYS A 231 -22.33 -11.12 13.05
N HIS A 232 -23.63 -10.93 12.82
CA HIS A 232 -24.17 -10.55 11.50
C HIS A 232 -23.53 -9.28 10.93
N ASP A 233 -23.33 -8.23 11.74
CA ASP A 233 -22.81 -6.92 11.29
C ASP A 233 -21.30 -6.71 11.51
N ASP A 234 -20.53 -7.71 11.95
CA ASP A 234 -19.09 -7.54 12.24
C ASP A 234 -18.27 -7.08 11.00
N HIS A 235 -18.70 -7.49 9.81
CA HIS A 235 -18.06 -7.10 8.55
C HIS A 235 -18.45 -5.69 8.07
N LEU A 236 -19.45 -5.09 8.70
CA LEU A 236 -19.95 -3.74 8.43
C LEU A 236 -19.42 -2.72 9.45
N GLN A 237 -18.38 -3.07 10.21
CA GLN A 237 -17.76 -2.14 11.14
C GLN A 237 -17.23 -0.90 10.38
N PRO A 238 -17.68 0.32 10.74
CA PRO A 238 -17.15 1.53 10.16
C PRO A 238 -15.72 1.77 10.64
N VAL A 239 -14.89 2.33 9.75
CA VAL A 239 -13.51 2.71 10.03
C VAL A 239 -13.35 4.20 9.72
N LEU A 240 -12.99 4.96 10.74
CA LEU A 240 -12.73 6.39 10.63
C LEU A 240 -11.27 6.63 10.25
N ILE A 241 -11.05 7.49 9.25
CA ILE A 241 -9.72 7.89 8.77
C ILE A 241 -9.68 9.40 8.46
N PRO A 242 -8.51 10.04 8.56
CA PRO A 242 -7.30 9.55 9.21
C PRO A 242 -7.40 9.64 10.74
N ASP A 243 -6.71 8.80 11.50
CA ASP A 243 -6.62 8.91 12.97
C ASP A 243 -5.78 10.11 13.42
N VAL A 244 -4.88 10.58 12.55
CA VAL A 244 -4.06 11.79 12.74
C VAL A 244 -3.99 12.54 11.41
N SER A 245 -4.14 13.86 11.42
CA SER A 245 -4.04 14.66 10.20
C SER A 245 -2.58 14.89 9.79
N PRO A 246 -2.11 14.38 8.65
CA PRO A 246 -0.73 14.59 8.20
C PRO A 246 -0.49 16.03 7.77
N VAL A 247 -1.49 16.65 7.15
CA VAL A 247 -1.42 18.02 6.61
C VAL A 247 -1.16 19.03 7.72
N VAL A 248 -1.89 18.92 8.84
CA VAL A 248 -1.71 19.81 10.00
C VAL A 248 -0.33 19.60 10.62
N SER A 249 0.07 18.35 10.84
CA SER A 249 1.38 18.03 11.43
C SER A 249 2.55 18.48 10.54
N ASN A 250 2.46 18.33 9.22
CA ASN A 250 3.50 18.76 8.29
C ASN A 250 3.60 20.28 8.18
N THR A 251 2.48 21.00 8.29
CA THR A 251 2.48 22.48 8.32
C THR A 251 3.24 23.02 9.54
N ILE A 252 3.19 22.30 10.67
CA ILE A 252 3.93 22.67 11.89
C ILE A 252 5.44 22.41 11.74
N LEU A 253 5.83 21.45 10.89
CA LEU A 253 7.23 21.09 10.62
C LEU A 253 7.89 21.96 9.53
N ASP A 254 7.13 22.79 8.82
CA ASP A 254 7.59 23.66 7.73
C ASP A 254 8.39 24.88 8.26
N LYS A 255 9.57 24.58 8.79
CA LYS A 255 10.69 25.53 8.88
C LYS A 255 11.58 25.27 7.68
N SER A 256 12.16 26.30 7.07
CA SER A 256 13.02 26.18 5.88
C SER A 256 14.16 25.15 6.00
N ASN A 257 14.55 24.80 7.23
CA ASN A 257 15.59 23.83 7.58
C ASN A 257 15.07 22.60 8.35
N GLY A 258 13.75 22.34 8.34
CA GLY A 258 13.12 21.23 9.05
C GLY A 258 13.24 19.88 8.33
N PRO A 259 12.83 18.78 8.99
CA PRO A 259 12.77 17.46 8.37
C PRO A 259 11.78 17.44 7.19
N LYS A 260 12.13 16.76 6.11
CA LYS A 260 11.32 16.71 4.89
C LYS A 260 10.67 15.35 4.70
N LEU A 261 9.37 15.34 4.36
CA LEU A 261 8.67 14.17 3.85
C LEU A 261 8.59 14.24 2.32
N SER A 262 8.95 13.17 1.63
CA SER A 262 8.74 13.02 0.19
C SER A 262 8.31 11.60 -0.17
N MET A 263 7.64 11.44 -1.31
CA MET A 263 7.29 10.15 -1.89
C MET A 263 7.83 10.08 -3.31
N THR A 264 8.48 8.98 -3.67
CA THR A 264 9.02 8.73 -5.01
C THR A 264 8.25 7.59 -5.67
N VAL A 265 7.77 7.85 -6.89
CA VAL A 265 7.05 6.90 -7.74
C VAL A 265 8.05 6.05 -8.52
N GLY A 266 7.89 4.73 -8.51
CA GLY A 266 8.63 3.82 -9.38
C GLY A 266 9.12 2.55 -8.70
N GLU A 267 9.61 1.60 -9.49
CA GLU A 267 10.18 0.34 -8.99
C GLU A 267 11.47 0.64 -8.22
N PHE A 268 11.64 0.03 -7.05
CA PHE A 268 12.70 0.35 -6.10
C PHE A 268 14.11 0.25 -6.69
N VAL A 269 14.44 -0.83 -7.39
CA VAL A 269 15.77 -1.02 -7.98
C VAL A 269 15.98 -0.04 -9.13
N GLU A 270 14.99 0.15 -10.00
CA GLU A 270 15.09 1.11 -11.12
C GLU A 270 15.37 2.53 -10.63
N VAL A 271 14.65 2.97 -9.59
CA VAL A 271 14.79 4.32 -9.03
C VAL A 271 16.16 4.53 -8.34
N TYR A 272 16.68 3.50 -7.67
CA TYR A 272 17.80 3.68 -6.73
C TYR A 272 19.10 2.95 -7.11
N SER A 273 19.14 2.16 -8.19
CA SER A 273 20.31 1.33 -8.58
C SER A 273 21.60 2.13 -8.82
N GLU A 274 21.47 3.38 -9.29
CA GLU A 274 22.58 4.30 -9.59
C GLU A 274 22.99 5.19 -8.40
N SER A 275 22.23 5.15 -7.29
CA SER A 275 22.53 5.90 -6.08
C SER A 275 23.46 5.13 -5.15
N ASN A 276 24.43 5.82 -4.53
CA ASN A 276 25.37 5.20 -3.59
C ASN A 276 25.52 6.04 -2.31
N GLU A 277 25.48 5.38 -1.15
CA GLU A 277 25.79 5.91 0.18
C GLU A 277 25.06 7.22 0.53
N LEU A 278 23.77 7.32 0.17
CA LEU A 278 22.97 8.52 0.40
C LEU A 278 22.19 8.49 1.72
N TRP A 279 21.93 7.31 2.27
CA TRP A 279 20.94 7.12 3.32
C TRP A 279 21.60 6.72 4.64
N ASP A 280 21.22 7.41 5.72
CA ASP A 280 21.65 7.11 7.08
C ASP A 280 20.85 5.92 7.67
N GLY A 281 19.65 5.71 7.16
CA GLY A 281 18.79 4.57 7.51
C GLY A 281 17.91 4.09 6.35
N VAL A 282 17.67 2.79 6.27
CA VAL A 282 16.64 2.18 5.43
C VAL A 282 15.70 1.36 6.31
N LEU A 283 14.40 1.58 6.19
CA LEU A 283 13.37 0.83 6.91
C LEU A 283 12.50 0.06 5.92
N THR A 284 12.47 -1.27 6.02
CA THR A 284 11.63 -2.13 5.17
C THR A 284 10.56 -2.81 6.02
N CYS A 285 9.29 -2.70 5.60
CA CYS A 285 8.16 -3.32 6.30
C CYS A 285 7.27 -4.08 5.31
N PHE A 286 7.21 -5.42 5.38
CA PHE A 286 6.46 -6.26 4.43
C PHE A 286 6.82 -5.94 2.95
N PHE A 287 8.12 -5.84 2.67
CA PHE A 287 8.65 -5.38 1.38
C PHE A 287 9.60 -6.38 0.72
N LEU A 288 10.49 -7.06 1.46
CA LEU A 288 11.54 -7.86 0.83
C LEU A 288 11.01 -9.04 -0.01
N ASP A 289 9.85 -9.55 0.35
CA ASP A 289 9.15 -10.62 -0.34
C ASP A 289 8.34 -10.17 -1.56
N THR A 290 8.32 -8.87 -1.86
CA THR A 290 7.78 -8.35 -3.12
C THR A 290 8.82 -8.38 -4.25
N ALA A 291 10.06 -8.79 -3.97
CA ALA A 291 11.11 -8.85 -4.97
C ALA A 291 10.93 -10.05 -5.91
N LYS A 292 11.12 -9.84 -7.22
CA LYS A 292 11.40 -10.95 -8.14
C LYS A 292 12.74 -11.62 -7.85
N ASN A 293 13.74 -10.81 -7.48
CA ASN A 293 15.05 -11.26 -7.05
C ASN A 293 15.44 -10.56 -5.75
N ILE A 294 15.23 -11.24 -4.63
CA ILE A 294 15.53 -10.67 -3.30
C ILE A 294 17.02 -10.29 -3.13
N ILE A 295 17.93 -10.97 -3.85
CA ILE A 295 19.37 -10.65 -3.81
C ILE A 295 19.63 -9.26 -4.39
N GLU A 296 18.88 -8.87 -5.43
CA GLU A 296 18.96 -7.54 -6.02
C GLU A 296 18.49 -6.47 -5.04
N TYR A 297 17.39 -6.69 -4.33
CA TYR A 297 16.93 -5.78 -3.28
C TYR A 297 17.98 -5.60 -2.18
N ILE A 298 18.54 -6.70 -1.65
CA ILE A 298 19.58 -6.65 -0.60
C ILE A 298 20.82 -5.89 -1.10
N ARG A 299 21.25 -6.15 -2.33
CA ARG A 299 22.42 -5.49 -2.94
C ARG A 299 22.17 -4.00 -3.14
N THR A 300 20.99 -3.60 -3.62
CA THR A 300 20.61 -2.19 -3.79
C THR A 300 20.58 -1.49 -2.45
N ILE A 301 19.95 -2.07 -1.42
CA ILE A 301 19.97 -1.52 -0.05
C ILE A 301 21.41 -1.37 0.46
N ALA A 302 22.28 -2.36 0.24
CA ALA A 302 23.69 -2.27 0.63
C ALA A 302 24.47 -1.14 -0.05
N LYS A 303 24.14 -0.80 -1.30
CA LYS A 303 24.74 0.35 -2.00
C LYS A 303 24.22 1.68 -1.45
N LEU A 304 22.93 1.73 -1.10
CA LEU A 304 22.24 2.94 -0.68
C LEU A 304 22.61 3.42 0.73
N VAL A 305 22.77 2.49 1.66
CA VAL A 305 23.05 2.78 3.07
C VAL A 305 24.53 3.13 3.24
N LYS A 306 24.80 4.28 3.87
CA LYS A 306 26.16 4.69 4.25
C LYS A 306 26.81 3.65 5.16
N ILE A 307 28.13 3.49 5.10
CA ILE A 307 28.86 2.66 6.09
C ILE A 307 28.53 3.16 7.51
N GLY A 308 28.17 2.23 8.39
CA GLY A 308 27.68 2.52 9.74
C GLY A 308 26.19 2.88 9.83
N GLY A 309 25.51 3.06 8.70
CA GLY A 309 24.07 3.32 8.63
C GLY A 309 23.21 2.10 8.95
N LEU A 310 21.95 2.37 9.29
CA LEU A 310 20.99 1.34 9.70
C LEU A 310 20.24 0.76 8.51
N TRP A 311 20.03 -0.55 8.53
CA TRP A 311 18.90 -1.18 7.86
C TRP A 311 18.08 -1.97 8.89
N ALA A 312 16.85 -1.53 9.14
CA ALA A 312 15.90 -2.26 9.95
C ALA A 312 14.80 -2.86 9.07
N ASN A 313 14.45 -4.11 9.32
CA ASN A 313 13.44 -4.83 8.56
C ASN A 313 12.42 -5.49 9.48
N ILE A 314 11.15 -5.52 9.06
CA ILE A 314 10.15 -6.42 9.62
C ILE A 314 9.22 -6.95 8.52
N GLY A 315 9.10 -8.26 8.39
CA GLY A 315 8.19 -8.85 7.40
C GLY A 315 8.29 -10.36 7.31
N PRO A 316 7.32 -11.02 6.66
CA PRO A 316 7.43 -12.42 6.31
C PRO A 316 8.33 -12.62 5.06
N LEU A 317 8.36 -13.85 4.55
CA LEU A 317 8.91 -14.20 3.24
C LEU A 317 7.80 -14.83 2.38
N LEU A 318 6.70 -14.10 2.17
CA LEU A 318 5.59 -14.51 1.32
C LEU A 318 5.85 -14.03 -0.11
N TYR A 319 6.70 -14.75 -0.84
CA TYR A 319 7.17 -14.37 -2.17
C TYR A 319 6.02 -14.08 -3.14
N HIS A 320 5.91 -12.84 -3.59
CA HIS A 320 4.75 -12.33 -4.33
C HIS A 320 4.52 -13.02 -5.68
N TYR A 321 5.60 -13.46 -6.33
CA TYR A 321 5.57 -13.97 -7.70
C TYR A 321 5.62 -15.50 -7.82
N VAL A 322 5.66 -16.25 -6.69
CA VAL A 322 5.79 -17.72 -6.69
C VAL A 322 4.72 -18.42 -7.54
N ASP A 323 3.47 -17.96 -7.44
CA ASP A 323 2.33 -18.53 -8.16
C ASP A 323 1.98 -17.75 -9.44
N THR A 324 2.92 -16.97 -9.99
CA THR A 324 2.71 -16.20 -11.22
C THR A 324 3.48 -16.81 -12.39
N PRO A 325 2.81 -17.62 -13.25
CA PRO A 325 3.46 -18.25 -14.39
C PRO A 325 4.19 -17.25 -15.29
N GLY A 326 5.39 -17.62 -15.75
CA GLY A 326 6.22 -16.80 -16.64
C GLY A 326 6.87 -15.58 -15.97
N THR A 327 6.79 -15.45 -14.64
CA THR A 327 7.45 -14.37 -13.89
C THR A 327 8.58 -14.93 -13.03
N ILE A 328 9.73 -14.24 -13.01
CA ILE A 328 10.85 -14.62 -12.14
C ILE A 328 10.45 -14.44 -10.66
N SER A 329 10.75 -15.45 -9.86
CA SER A 329 10.63 -15.46 -8.40
C SER A 329 11.82 -16.23 -7.81
N ILE A 330 12.73 -15.53 -7.12
CA ILE A 330 13.86 -16.15 -6.42
C ILE A 330 13.51 -16.29 -4.94
N GLU A 331 13.01 -17.47 -4.60
CA GLU A 331 12.54 -17.83 -3.26
C GLU A 331 13.68 -18.40 -2.42
N LEU A 332 14.01 -17.73 -1.32
CA LEU A 332 15.07 -18.13 -0.39
C LEU A 332 14.51 -18.27 1.02
N SER A 333 15.05 -19.23 1.77
CA SER A 333 14.76 -19.31 3.20
C SER A 333 15.39 -18.14 3.97
N TRP A 334 14.93 -17.88 5.19
CA TRP A 334 15.57 -16.88 6.06
C TRP A 334 17.05 -17.17 6.30
N GLU A 335 17.46 -18.44 6.40
CA GLU A 335 18.87 -18.81 6.58
C GLU A 335 19.74 -18.30 5.40
N GLU A 336 19.26 -18.50 4.18
CA GLU A 336 19.94 -18.05 2.97
C GLU A 336 19.91 -16.53 2.83
N VAL A 337 18.76 -15.91 3.05
CA VAL A 337 18.61 -14.44 3.03
C VAL A 337 19.55 -13.80 4.04
N ARG A 338 19.58 -14.31 5.29
CA ARG A 338 20.46 -13.84 6.36
C ARG A 338 21.92 -13.90 5.95
N LYS A 339 22.38 -15.02 5.38
CA LYS A 339 23.76 -15.19 4.92
C LYS A 339 24.15 -14.16 3.85
N ILE A 340 23.21 -13.75 2.99
CA ILE A 340 23.44 -12.71 1.98
C ILE A 340 23.52 -11.33 2.65
N ILE A 341 22.60 -11.01 3.55
CA ILE A 341 22.58 -9.75 4.31
C ILE A 341 23.90 -9.58 5.07
N GLU A 342 24.38 -10.63 5.74
CA GLU A 342 25.60 -10.64 6.54
C GLU A 342 26.88 -10.34 5.74
N LYS A 343 26.82 -10.38 4.39
CA LYS A 343 27.94 -9.91 3.55
C LYS A 343 28.20 -8.41 3.70
N TRP A 344 27.14 -7.60 3.85
CA TRP A 344 27.25 -6.13 3.82
C TRP A 344 26.71 -5.45 5.07
N PHE A 345 26.02 -6.20 5.93
CA PHE A 345 25.49 -5.70 7.19
C PHE A 345 25.92 -6.60 8.34
N THR A 346 26.32 -6.02 9.45
CA THR A 346 26.45 -6.73 10.72
C THR A 346 25.08 -6.72 11.39
N ILE A 347 24.44 -7.89 11.49
CA ILE A 347 23.16 -8.02 12.21
C ILE A 347 23.44 -7.90 13.71
N VAL A 348 23.03 -6.78 14.30
CA VAL A 348 23.21 -6.49 15.72
C VAL A 348 22.03 -6.96 16.57
N LYS A 349 20.87 -7.18 15.92
CA LYS A 349 19.67 -7.72 16.57
C LYS A 349 18.83 -8.53 15.59
N PHE A 350 18.23 -9.61 16.08
CA PHE A 350 17.31 -10.45 15.33
C PHE A 350 16.23 -11.02 16.26
N GLU A 351 14.97 -10.97 15.85
CA GLU A 351 13.83 -11.51 16.59
C GLU A 351 12.77 -12.08 15.64
N TRP A 352 12.12 -13.16 16.05
CA TRP A 352 10.84 -13.56 15.45
C TRP A 352 9.72 -12.77 16.11
N ARG A 353 8.92 -12.06 15.30
CA ARG A 353 7.80 -11.23 15.80
C ARG A 353 6.48 -11.66 15.21
N GLU A 354 5.46 -11.74 16.07
CA GLU A 354 4.10 -11.96 15.61
C GLU A 354 3.52 -10.66 15.06
N THR A 355 3.09 -10.70 13.80
CA THR A 355 2.51 -9.54 13.11
C THR A 355 1.25 -9.94 12.36
N TYR A 356 0.45 -8.93 12.04
CA TYR A 356 -0.75 -9.03 11.23
C TYR A 356 -0.63 -8.08 10.05
N TYR A 357 -1.43 -8.32 9.02
CA TYR A 357 -1.48 -7.46 7.85
C TYR A 357 -2.93 -7.24 7.39
N THR A 358 -3.44 -6.02 7.56
CA THR A 358 -4.79 -5.62 7.14
C THR A 358 -5.90 -6.53 7.70
N THR A 359 -5.72 -7.02 8.93
CA THR A 359 -6.57 -8.04 9.55
C THR A 359 -7.89 -7.43 10.03
N ASN A 360 -8.99 -8.16 9.79
CA ASN A 360 -10.24 -7.92 10.47
C ASN A 360 -10.22 -8.64 11.82
N TYR A 361 -9.99 -7.91 12.92
CA TYR A 361 -9.95 -8.48 14.27
C TYR A 361 -11.27 -9.09 14.76
N ASN A 362 -12.40 -8.72 14.13
CA ASN A 362 -13.71 -9.33 14.42
C ASN A 362 -13.93 -10.65 13.67
N SER A 363 -13.14 -10.93 12.62
CA SER A 363 -13.21 -12.20 11.88
C SER A 363 -12.85 -13.39 12.77
N ILE A 364 -13.51 -14.52 12.53
CA ILE A 364 -13.16 -15.85 13.07
C ILE A 364 -11.83 -16.32 12.48
N MET A 365 -11.58 -16.03 11.20
CA MET A 365 -10.33 -16.36 10.52
C MET A 365 -9.41 -15.14 10.51
N GLN A 366 -8.21 -15.30 11.06
CA GLN A 366 -7.16 -14.27 11.06
C GLN A 366 -5.85 -14.91 10.61
N VAL A 367 -5.10 -14.20 9.78
CA VAL A 367 -3.77 -14.64 9.33
C VAL A 367 -2.73 -13.91 10.16
N LYS A 368 -1.88 -14.67 10.84
CA LYS A 368 -0.79 -14.16 11.64
C LYS A 368 0.54 -14.62 11.04
N TYR A 369 1.46 -13.68 10.87
CA TYR A 369 2.81 -13.94 10.39
C TYR A 369 3.78 -14.02 11.56
N LYS A 370 4.72 -14.96 11.48
CA LYS A 370 5.95 -14.92 12.28
C LYS A 370 7.02 -14.21 11.47
N SER A 371 7.01 -12.89 11.54
CA SER A 371 7.88 -12.02 10.78
C SER A 371 9.31 -12.03 11.32
N ILE A 372 10.24 -11.82 10.40
CA ILE A 372 11.66 -11.64 10.64
C ILE A 372 11.87 -10.16 10.96
N PHE A 373 12.22 -9.86 12.21
CA PHE A 373 12.71 -8.54 12.59
C PHE A 373 14.23 -8.60 12.72
N PHE A 374 14.94 -7.64 12.13
CA PHE A 374 16.37 -7.47 12.36
C PHE A 374 16.81 -6.02 12.28
N GLU A 375 17.96 -5.75 12.91
CA GLU A 375 18.70 -4.51 12.83
C GLU A 375 20.09 -4.84 12.25
N GLY A 376 20.39 -4.33 11.06
CA GLY A 376 21.66 -4.50 10.38
C GLY A 376 22.40 -3.18 10.30
N ILE A 377 23.67 -3.16 10.72
CA ILE A 377 24.55 -1.99 10.57
C ILE A 377 25.46 -2.21 9.38
N ARG A 378 25.45 -1.27 8.43
CA ARG A 378 26.26 -1.36 7.21
C ARG A 378 27.74 -1.48 7.56
N ASN A 379 28.36 -2.60 7.21
CA ASN A 379 29.78 -2.84 7.45
C ASN A 379 30.68 -2.19 6.37
N ALA A 380 32.00 -2.30 6.51
CA ALA A 380 32.94 -1.70 5.55
C ALA A 380 33.16 -2.55 4.28
N ASN A 381 32.47 -3.68 4.11
CA ASN A 381 32.67 -4.53 2.94
C ASN A 381 32.12 -3.85 1.69
N VAL A 382 32.92 -3.89 0.62
CA VAL A 382 32.55 -3.32 -0.69
C VAL A 382 31.41 -4.14 -1.31
N VAL A 383 30.42 -3.46 -1.87
CA VAL A 383 29.34 -4.11 -2.63
C VAL A 383 29.86 -4.46 -4.02
N GLN A 384 30.19 -5.73 -4.23
CA GLN A 384 30.73 -6.24 -5.51
C GLN A 384 29.73 -7.15 -6.23
N GLY A 385 29.72 -7.09 -7.56
CA GLY A 385 28.87 -7.90 -8.44
C GLY A 385 27.58 -7.21 -8.86
N VAL A 386 26.90 -7.79 -9.85
CA VAL A 386 25.67 -7.28 -10.46
C VAL A 386 24.64 -8.40 -10.47
N SER A 387 23.38 -8.06 -10.19
CA SER A 387 22.25 -8.98 -10.37
C SER A 387 21.79 -8.88 -11.83
N ASN A 388 21.42 -9.99 -12.44
CA ASN A 388 20.82 -9.96 -13.77
C ASN A 388 19.46 -9.26 -13.72
N PRO A 389 19.07 -8.54 -14.78
CA PRO A 389 17.73 -7.97 -14.89
C PRO A 389 16.65 -9.05 -14.72
N VAL A 390 15.59 -8.70 -14.01
CA VAL A 390 14.41 -9.55 -13.77
C VAL A 390 13.22 -9.18 -14.64
N TRP A 391 13.38 -8.14 -15.46
CA TRP A 391 12.43 -7.65 -16.45
C TRP A 391 12.91 -8.14 -17.82
N ASP A 392 11.97 -8.56 -18.68
CA ASP A 392 12.21 -9.08 -20.04
C ASP A 392 12.90 -10.44 -20.18
N VAL A 393 12.97 -11.24 -19.11
CA VAL A 393 13.51 -12.61 -19.18
C VAL A 393 12.41 -13.61 -19.49
N VAL A 394 12.50 -14.26 -20.67
CA VAL A 394 11.70 -15.44 -20.99
C VAL A 394 12.27 -16.62 -20.22
N ILE A 395 11.52 -17.15 -19.25
CA ILE A 395 11.86 -18.43 -18.60
C ILE A 395 11.60 -19.53 -19.65
N PRO A 396 12.63 -20.24 -20.14
CA PRO A 396 12.40 -21.36 -21.05
C PRO A 396 11.56 -22.42 -20.35
N GLU A 397 10.61 -23.02 -21.09
CA GLU A 397 9.76 -24.13 -20.62
C GLU A 397 10.56 -25.34 -20.11
#